data_AF-A0A351HD71-F1
#
_entry.id   AF-A0A351HD71-F1
#
_cell.length_a   1.000
_cell.length_b   1.000
_cell.length_c   1.000
_cell.angle_alpha   90.00
_cell.angle_beta   90.00
_cell.angle_gamma   90.00
#
_symmetry.space_group_name_H-M   'P 1'
#
loop_
_entity.id
_entity.type
_entity.pdbx_description
1 polymer ?
#
loop_
_entity_poly.entity_id
_entity_poly.type
_entity_poly.pdbx_seq_one_letter_code
_entity_poly.pdbx_strand_id
1 'polypeptide(L)'
;MGPIGRIRKAPGTWGTVVGMAVYAVFFHNASPIGFIFFAALSAYLSVAICDAAEKRLQMRDPGMIVLDEVVAVPLVFIGMGGNAGLIVQHGGWPVLLAGFALFRLFDILKPFGISNLQNLPGGLGCAADDWAAGLAACVCLHLILHFLF
;
A
#
# COMPACT_ATOMS: atom_id res chain seq x y z
N MET A 1 -1.46 -9.52 -18.92
CA MET A 1 -0.74 -10.35 -17.93
C MET A 1 0.74 -10.20 -18.17
N GLY A 2 1.41 -9.33 -17.40
CA GLY A 2 2.86 -9.09 -17.49
C GLY A 2 3.64 -10.02 -16.55
N PRO A 3 4.94 -10.27 -16.79
CA PRO A 3 5.71 -11.37 -16.23
C PRO A 3 6.14 -11.21 -14.76
N ILE A 4 5.39 -10.45 -13.96
CA ILE A 4 5.68 -10.20 -12.54
C ILE A 4 4.94 -11.21 -11.65
N GLY A 5 3.77 -11.70 -12.07
CA GLY A 5 2.97 -12.68 -11.32
C GLY A 5 3.50 -14.13 -11.32
N ARG A 6 4.67 -14.40 -11.90
CA ARG A 6 5.29 -15.75 -11.96
C ARG A 6 6.53 -15.93 -11.09
N ILE A 7 6.97 -14.91 -10.36
CA ILE A 7 8.06 -15.10 -9.38
C ILE A 7 7.49 -15.84 -8.18
N ARG A 8 7.84 -17.13 -8.14
CA ARG A 8 7.22 -18.23 -7.38
C ARG A 8 7.43 -18.18 -5.85
N LYS A 9 7.76 -17.02 -5.27
CA LYS A 9 7.94 -16.84 -3.82
C LYS A 9 7.48 -15.42 -3.42
N ALA A 10 6.37 -15.34 -2.68
CA ALA A 10 5.78 -14.13 -2.09
C ALA A 10 5.43 -13.00 -3.09
N PRO A 11 4.36 -13.15 -3.90
CA PRO A 11 3.90 -12.10 -4.81
C PRO A 11 3.69 -10.76 -4.08
N GLY A 12 3.16 -10.78 -2.85
CA GLY A 12 2.95 -9.55 -2.07
C GLY A 12 4.24 -8.84 -1.62
N THR A 13 5.35 -9.56 -1.42
CA THR A 13 6.64 -8.91 -1.18
C THR A 13 7.06 -8.07 -2.39
N TRP A 14 6.85 -8.59 -3.60
CA TRP A 14 7.13 -7.85 -4.83
C TRP A 14 6.16 -6.71 -5.04
N GLY A 15 4.87 -6.90 -4.73
CA GLY A 15 3.87 -5.83 -4.70
C GLY A 15 4.31 -4.67 -3.82
N THR A 16 4.70 -4.99 -2.58
CA THR A 16 5.16 -3.98 -1.62
C THR A 16 6.43 -3.26 -2.09
N VAL A 17 7.43 -3.98 -2.62
CA VAL A 17 8.66 -3.36 -3.16
C VAL A 17 8.36 -2.43 -4.35
N VAL A 18 7.46 -2.84 -5.25
CA VAL A 18 7.02 -1.99 -6.36
C VAL A 18 6.26 -0.77 -5.83
N GLY A 19 5.41 -0.93 -4.82
CA GLY A 19 4.74 0.17 -4.13
C GLY A 19 5.72 1.18 -3.51
N MET A 20 6.81 0.70 -2.92
CA MET A 20 7.88 1.57 -2.40
C MET A 20 8.57 2.36 -3.51
N ALA A 21 8.83 1.72 -4.66
CA ALA A 21 9.40 2.41 -5.81
C ALA A 21 8.43 3.46 -6.39
N VAL A 22 7.13 3.13 -6.48
CA VAL A 22 6.08 4.07 -6.89
C VAL A 22 6.03 5.27 -5.93
N TYR A 23 6.08 5.02 -4.61
CA TYR A 23 6.14 6.09 -3.62
C TYR A 23 7.36 7.00 -3.84
N ALA A 24 8.56 6.42 -3.96
CA ALA A 24 9.80 7.18 -4.10
C ALA A 24 9.82 8.07 -5.35
N VAL A 25 9.27 7.60 -6.47
CA VAL A 25 9.27 8.34 -7.74
C VAL A 25 8.16 9.39 -7.81
N PHE A 26 6.93 9.03 -7.41
CA PHE A 26 5.75 9.87 -7.68
C PHE A 26 5.23 10.62 -6.45
N PHE A 27 5.36 10.05 -5.24
CA PHE A 27 4.72 10.58 -4.04
C PHE A 27 5.67 11.30 -3.10
N HIS A 28 6.96 10.92 -3.07
CA HIS A 28 7.91 11.47 -2.11
C HIS A 28 8.04 12.99 -2.19
N ASN A 29 8.03 13.56 -3.39
CA ASN A 29 8.12 15.01 -3.63
C ASN A 29 6.77 15.64 -4.03
N ALA A 30 5.66 14.90 -3.93
CA ALA A 30 4.35 15.44 -4.27
C ALA A 30 3.90 16.49 -3.25
N SER A 31 3.23 17.55 -3.71
CA SER A 31 2.49 18.44 -2.80
C SER A 31 1.38 17.66 -2.09
N PRO A 32 0.89 18.09 -0.92
CA PRO A 32 -0.20 17.39 -0.22
C PRO A 32 -1.44 17.16 -1.10
N ILE A 33 -1.78 18.16 -1.92
CA ILE A 33 -2.89 18.06 -2.88
C ILE A 33 -2.56 17.06 -4.00
N GLY A 34 -1.35 17.10 -4.55
CA GLY A 34 -0.90 16.15 -5.56
C GLY A 34 -0.88 14.71 -5.03
N PHE A 35 -0.44 14.51 -3.79
CA PHE A 35 -0.45 13.22 -3.12
C PHE A 35 -1.86 12.64 -3.05
N ILE A 36 -2.82 13.42 -2.53
CA ILE A 36 -4.22 12.99 -2.40
C ILE A 36 -4.81 12.67 -3.79
N PHE A 37 -4.54 13.52 -4.79
CA PHE A 37 -4.99 13.31 -6.15
C PHE A 37 -4.45 12.00 -6.75
N PHE A 38 -3.14 11.77 -6.68
CA PHE A 38 -2.53 10.55 -7.21
C PHE A 38 -2.97 9.30 -6.45
N ALA A 39 -3.11 9.37 -5.12
CA ALA A 39 -3.61 8.27 -4.31
C ALA A 39 -5.06 7.92 -4.64
N ALA A 40 -5.93 8.92 -4.79
CA ALA A 40 -7.33 8.71 -5.17
C ALA A 40 -7.45 8.13 -6.59
N LEU A 41 -6.65 8.63 -7.54
CA LEU A 41 -6.62 8.14 -8.92
C LEU A 41 -6.12 6.69 -8.97
N SER A 42 -5.03 6.37 -8.29
CA SER A 42 -4.47 5.01 -8.26
C SER A 42 -5.42 4.05 -7.54
N ALA A 43 -6.07 4.47 -6.45
CA ALA A 43 -7.11 3.71 -5.75
C ALA A 43 -8.28 3.35 -6.68
N TYR A 44 -8.81 4.34 -7.40
CA TYR A 44 -9.90 4.13 -8.36
C TYR A 44 -9.52 3.14 -9.46
N LEU A 45 -8.33 3.31 -10.06
CA LEU A 45 -7.83 2.41 -11.10
C LEU A 45 -7.59 0.99 -10.59
N SER A 46 -7.07 0.86 -9.36
CA SER A 46 -6.83 -0.44 -8.74
C SER A 46 -8.13 -1.22 -8.55
N VAL A 47 -9.17 -0.60 -7.98
CA VAL A 47 -10.49 -1.24 -7.82
C VAL A 47 -11.05 -1.72 -9.16
N ALA A 48 -10.98 -0.89 -10.20
CA ALA A 48 -11.49 -1.26 -11.53
C ALA A 48 -10.72 -2.45 -12.14
N ILE A 49 -9.40 -2.50 -11.95
CA ILE A 49 -8.56 -3.58 -12.47
C ILE A 49 -8.75 -4.86 -11.67
N CYS A 50 -8.81 -4.78 -10.33
CA CYS A 50 -9.07 -5.93 -9.47
C CYS A 50 -10.45 -6.52 -9.76
N ASP A 51 -11.50 -5.70 -9.86
CA ASP A 51 -12.85 -6.16 -10.20
C ASP A 51 -12.92 -6.84 -11.58
N ALA A 52 -12.28 -6.24 -12.60
CA ALA A 52 -12.22 -6.84 -13.92
C ALA A 52 -11.47 -8.19 -13.91
N ALA A 53 -10.47 -8.33 -13.05
CA ALA A 53 -9.66 -9.52 -12.99
C ALA A 53 -10.30 -10.64 -12.16
N GLU A 54 -10.98 -10.33 -11.05
CA GLU A 54 -11.80 -11.29 -10.31
C GLU A 54 -12.85 -11.92 -11.23
N LYS A 55 -13.53 -11.09 -12.04
CA LYS A 55 -14.53 -11.55 -13.02
C LYS A 55 -13.93 -12.45 -14.09
N ARG A 56 -12.74 -12.12 -14.59
CA ARG A 56 -12.05 -12.90 -15.65
C ARG A 56 -11.44 -14.20 -15.14
N LEU A 57 -10.95 -14.21 -13.91
CA LEU A 57 -10.32 -15.37 -13.29
C LEU A 57 -11.33 -16.25 -12.54
N GLN A 58 -12.57 -15.78 -12.36
CA GLN A 58 -13.61 -16.44 -11.56
C GLN A 58 -13.11 -16.82 -10.16
N MET A 59 -12.25 -15.96 -9.60
CA MET A 59 -11.57 -16.17 -8.32
C MET A 59 -11.64 -14.87 -7.55
N ARG A 60 -12.09 -14.94 -6.29
CA ARG A 60 -12.08 -13.81 -5.36
C ARG A 60 -10.65 -13.62 -4.85
N ASP A 61 -10.19 -12.39 -4.80
CA ASP A 61 -8.84 -12.02 -4.32
C ASP A 61 -7.70 -12.89 -4.91
N PRO A 62 -7.49 -12.82 -6.24
CA PRO A 62 -6.45 -13.60 -6.88
C PRO A 62 -5.07 -13.05 -6.50
N GLY A 63 -4.37 -13.69 -5.56
CA GLY A 63 -3.05 -13.25 -5.06
C GLY A 63 -1.89 -13.16 -6.09
N MET A 64 -2.17 -13.34 -7.38
CA MET A 64 -1.28 -12.98 -8.49
C MET A 64 -1.44 -11.51 -8.94
N ILE A 65 -2.47 -10.83 -8.44
CA ILE A 65 -2.74 -9.41 -8.64
C ILE A 65 -2.29 -8.74 -7.35
N VAL A 66 -1.36 -7.80 -7.49
CA VAL A 66 -0.73 -7.10 -6.36
C VAL A 66 -0.89 -5.59 -6.51
N LEU A 67 -1.87 -5.18 -7.31
CA LEU A 67 -2.04 -3.77 -7.68
C LEU A 67 -2.68 -2.97 -6.55
N ASP A 68 -3.63 -3.58 -5.84
CA ASP A 68 -4.11 -3.19 -4.52
C ASP A 68 -2.97 -2.92 -3.55
N GLU A 69 -2.04 -3.88 -3.39
CA GLU A 69 -0.88 -3.71 -2.50
C GLU A 69 0.01 -2.53 -2.95
N VAL A 70 0.35 -2.47 -4.24
CA VAL A 70 1.20 -1.40 -4.82
C VAL A 70 0.60 -0.01 -4.56
N VAL A 71 -0.73 0.10 -4.66
CA VAL A 71 -1.45 1.35 -4.45
C VAL A 71 -1.64 1.70 -2.98
N ALA A 72 -1.67 0.71 -2.10
CA ALA A 72 -1.77 0.90 -0.67
C ALA A 72 -0.45 1.40 -0.03
N VAL A 73 0.72 0.97 -0.53
CA VAL A 73 2.02 1.33 0.06
C VAL A 73 2.26 2.84 0.17
N PRO A 74 1.97 3.69 -0.83
CA PRO A 74 2.08 5.14 -0.66
C PRO A 74 1.33 5.67 0.57
N LEU A 75 0.17 5.09 0.92
CA LEU A 75 -0.63 5.52 2.06
C LEU A 75 0.11 5.39 3.41
N VAL A 76 1.07 4.46 3.50
CA VAL A 76 1.93 4.26 4.68
C VAL A 76 2.74 5.52 5.03
N PHE A 77 3.06 6.34 4.03
CA PHE A 77 3.97 7.48 4.16
C PHE A 77 3.28 8.84 3.97
N ILE A 78 1.95 8.89 4.08
CA ILE A 78 1.19 10.14 4.04
C ILE A 78 1.80 11.16 4.99
N GLY A 79 2.06 12.38 4.53
CA GLY A 79 2.59 13.46 5.37
C GLY A 79 4.06 13.33 5.79
N MET A 80 4.76 12.26 5.37
CA MET A 80 6.17 12.05 5.73
C MET A 80 7.19 12.42 4.63
N GLY A 81 6.69 12.72 3.43
CA GLY A 81 7.52 13.03 2.24
C GLY A 81 8.13 14.43 2.25
N GLY A 82 8.98 14.68 1.25
CA GLY A 82 9.65 15.95 1.00
C GLY A 82 11.05 16.06 1.63
N ASN A 83 11.81 17.05 1.15
CA ASN A 83 13.21 17.28 1.56
C ASN A 83 13.38 17.61 3.06
N ALA A 84 12.32 18.08 3.71
CA ALA A 84 12.27 18.34 5.15
C ALA A 84 11.25 17.46 5.87
N GLY A 85 10.78 16.39 5.23
CA GLY A 85 9.79 15.47 5.80
C GLY A 85 10.38 14.52 6.84
N LEU A 86 9.49 13.83 7.57
CA LEU A 86 9.86 12.89 8.63
C LEU A 86 10.81 11.79 8.16
N ILE A 87 10.67 11.34 6.91
CA ILE A 87 11.57 10.33 6.33
C ILE A 87 13.01 10.82 6.34
N VAL A 88 13.26 12.04 5.84
CA VAL A 88 14.63 12.60 5.76
C VAL A 88 15.17 12.90 7.15
N GLN A 89 14.34 13.45 8.03
CA GLN A 89 14.73 13.81 9.40
C GLN A 89 15.19 12.60 10.24
N HIS A 90 14.59 11.43 10.01
CA HIS A 90 14.87 10.20 10.79
C HIS A 90 15.73 9.19 10.01
N GLY A 91 16.62 9.68 9.14
CA GLY A 91 17.66 8.85 8.49
C GLY A 91 17.27 8.20 7.16
N GLY A 92 16.08 8.49 6.62
CA GLY A 92 15.65 8.07 5.29
C GLY A 92 15.30 6.59 5.22
N TRP A 93 16.29 5.75 4.90
CA TRP A 93 16.11 4.33 4.64
C TRP A 93 15.56 3.51 5.83
N PRO A 94 15.86 3.80 7.11
CA PRO A 94 15.28 3.06 8.23
C PRO A 94 13.77 3.27 8.33
N VAL A 95 13.29 4.48 8.03
CA VAL A 95 11.85 4.81 8.03
C VAL A 95 11.14 4.06 6.91
N LEU A 96 11.73 4.02 5.72
CA LEU A 96 11.20 3.27 4.59
C LEU A 96 11.12 1.77 4.90
N LEU A 97 12.15 1.21 5.55
CA LEU A 97 12.16 -0.20 5.95
C LEU A 97 11.14 -0.49 7.06
N ALA A 98 10.98 0.41 8.02
CA ALA A 98 9.97 0.28 9.07
C ALA A 98 8.55 0.35 8.49
N GLY A 99 8.29 1.27 7.56
CA GLY A 99 7.02 1.36 6.84
C GLY A 99 6.72 0.10 6.03
N PHE A 100 7.73 -0.45 5.32
CA PHE A 100 7.62 -1.74 4.64
C PHE A 100 7.23 -2.87 5.61
N ALA A 101 7.94 -2.98 6.74
CA ALA A 101 7.69 -4.04 7.73
C ALA A 101 6.31 -3.92 8.38
N LEU A 102 5.90 -2.70 8.74
CA LEU A 102 4.57 -2.44 9.30
C LEU A 102 3.47 -2.75 8.30
N PHE A 103 3.60 -2.31 7.05
CA PHE A 103 2.62 -2.62 6.02
C PHE A 103 2.43 -4.12 5.86
N ARG A 104 3.52 -4.88 5.70
CA ARG A 104 3.46 -6.35 5.60
C ARG A 104 2.86 -6.99 6.85
N LEU A 105 3.16 -6.46 8.04
CA LEU A 105 2.57 -6.93 9.29
C LEU A 105 1.04 -6.76 9.29
N PHE A 106 0.56 -5.58 8.91
CA PHE A 106 -0.89 -5.29 8.87
C PHE A 106 -1.61 -6.00 7.73
N ASP A 107 -0.99 -6.13 6.57
CA ASP A 107 -1.51 -6.88 5.42
C ASP A 107 -1.65 -8.38 5.73
N ILE A 108 -0.65 -8.99 6.39
CA ILE A 108 -0.71 -10.42 6.73
C ILE A 108 -1.66 -10.69 7.90
N LEU A 109 -1.62 -9.86 8.96
CA LEU A 109 -2.40 -10.10 10.17
C LEU A 109 -3.85 -9.60 10.06
N LYS A 110 -4.11 -8.61 9.20
CA LYS A 110 -5.39 -7.89 9.05
C LYS A 110 -6.11 -7.64 10.38
N PRO A 111 -5.46 -7.03 11.38
CA PRO A 111 -6.04 -6.83 12.71
C PRO A 111 -7.20 -5.83 12.68
N PHE A 112 -7.88 -5.63 13.80
CA PHE A 112 -8.96 -4.63 13.96
C PHE A 112 -10.16 -4.81 13.03
N GLY A 113 -10.38 -6.02 12.51
CA GLY A 113 -11.47 -6.30 11.59
C GLY A 113 -11.23 -5.80 10.17
N ILE A 114 -9.99 -5.49 9.79
CA ILE A 114 -9.60 -5.20 8.39
C ILE A 114 -10.03 -6.36 7.49
N SER A 115 -9.94 -7.61 7.97
CA SER A 115 -10.43 -8.79 7.26
C SER A 115 -11.92 -8.72 6.87
N ASN A 116 -12.74 -7.94 7.59
CA ASN A 116 -14.16 -7.80 7.27
C ASN A 116 -14.41 -6.94 6.04
N LEU A 117 -13.46 -6.09 5.64
CA LEU A 117 -13.57 -5.24 4.44
C LEU A 117 -13.58 -6.09 3.17
N GLN A 118 -12.98 -7.27 3.19
CA GLN A 118 -13.04 -8.24 2.10
C GLN A 118 -14.47 -8.67 1.77
N ASN A 119 -15.43 -8.50 2.69
CA ASN A 119 -16.86 -8.81 2.45
C ASN A 119 -17.56 -7.81 1.53
N LEU A 120 -16.93 -6.66 1.24
CA LEU A 120 -17.47 -5.71 0.28
C LEU A 120 -17.55 -6.33 -1.13
N PRO A 121 -18.52 -5.90 -1.96
CA PRO A 121 -18.74 -6.49 -3.27
C PRO A 121 -17.66 -6.09 -4.27
N GLY A 122 -17.21 -7.07 -5.06
CA GLY A 122 -16.26 -6.92 -6.17
C GLY A 122 -14.86 -6.49 -5.72
N GLY A 123 -14.10 -5.92 -6.65
CA GLY A 123 -12.71 -5.49 -6.43
C GLY A 123 -12.52 -4.39 -5.38
N LEU A 124 -13.60 -3.82 -4.82
CA LEU A 124 -13.54 -2.88 -3.71
C LEU A 124 -13.10 -3.58 -2.41
N GLY A 125 -13.52 -4.83 -2.18
CA GLY A 125 -13.23 -5.55 -0.95
C GLY A 125 -11.73 -5.82 -0.76
N CYS A 126 -11.07 -6.24 -1.84
CA CYS A 126 -9.63 -6.57 -1.87
C CYS A 126 -8.73 -5.33 -1.96
N ALA A 127 -9.26 -4.19 -2.39
CA ALA A 127 -8.49 -2.95 -2.35
C ALA A 127 -8.64 -2.27 -0.97
N ALA A 128 -9.83 -2.34 -0.36
CA ALA A 128 -10.13 -1.64 0.88
C ALA A 128 -9.39 -2.20 2.10
N ASP A 129 -9.19 -3.51 2.18
CA ASP A 129 -8.41 -4.14 3.25
C ASP A 129 -6.92 -3.75 3.18
N ASP A 130 -6.34 -3.74 1.99
CA ASP A 130 -4.95 -3.27 1.79
C ASP A 130 -4.80 -1.78 2.10
N TRP A 131 -5.75 -0.94 1.70
CA TRP A 131 -5.73 0.48 2.06
C TRP A 131 -5.83 0.68 3.57
N ALA A 132 -6.68 -0.09 4.25
CA ALA A 132 -6.79 -0.04 5.69
C ALA A 132 -5.51 -0.50 6.38
N ALA A 133 -4.84 -1.54 5.86
CA ALA A 133 -3.51 -1.95 6.32
C ALA A 133 -2.47 -0.84 6.13
N GLY A 134 -2.48 -0.16 4.98
CA GLY A 134 -1.63 1.01 4.68
C GLY A 134 -1.84 2.16 5.66
N LEU A 135 -3.09 2.51 5.97
CA LEU A 135 -3.41 3.57 6.93
C LEU A 135 -3.06 3.17 8.38
N ALA A 136 -3.28 1.93 8.77
CA ALA A 136 -2.87 1.42 10.09
C ALA A 136 -1.34 1.51 10.25
N ALA A 137 -0.59 1.08 9.22
CA ALA A 137 0.85 1.21 9.18
C ALA A 137 1.31 2.68 9.28
N CYS A 138 0.63 3.59 8.57
CA CYS A 138 0.91 5.03 8.61
C CYS A 138 0.77 5.61 10.02
N VAL A 139 -0.34 5.30 10.71
CA VAL A 139 -0.57 5.77 12.09
C VAL A 139 0.50 5.21 13.03
N CYS A 140 0.77 3.91 12.97
CA CYS A 140 1.82 3.29 13.80
C CYS A 140 3.20 3.88 13.54
N LEU A 141 3.55 4.14 12.27
CA LEU A 141 4.83 4.71 11.92
C LEU A 141 4.97 6.16 12.42
N HIS A 142 3.92 6.99 12.32
CA HIS A 142 3.93 8.33 12.92
C HIS A 142 4.14 8.27 14.43
N LEU A 143 3.45 7.37 15.13
CA LEU A 143 3.58 7.22 16.58
C LEU A 143 4.99 6.77 16.95
N ILE A 144 5.55 5.80 16.23
CA ILE A 144 6.94 5.34 16.42
C ILE A 144 7.90 6.52 16.27
N LEU A 145 7.79 7.30 15.19
CA LEU A 145 8.69 8.42 14.94
C LEU A 145 8.52 9.56 15.94
N HIS A 146 7.31 9.78 16.46
CA HIS A 146 7.04 10.87 17.42
C HIS A 146 7.41 10.50 18.87
N PHE A 147 7.35 9.22 19.25
CA PHE A 147 7.58 8.80 20.64
C PHE A 147 8.95 8.16 20.89
N LEU A 148 9.59 7.59 19.87
CA LEU A 148 10.90 6.93 20.02
C LEU A 148 12.08 7.81 19.60
N PHE A 149 11.82 8.98 19.01
CA PHE A 149 12.81 9.98 18.60
C PHE A 149 12.38 11.36 19.09
#